data_AF-A0A7S0ZHH1-F1
#
_entry.id   AF-A0A7S0ZHH1-F1
#
_cell.length_a   1.000
_cell.length_b   1.000
_cell.length_c   1.000
_cell.angle_alpha   90.00
_cell.angle_beta   90.00
_cell.angle_gamma   90.00
#
_symmetry.space_group_name_H-M   'P 1'
#
loop_
_entity.id
_entity.type
_entity.pdbx_description
1 polymer ?
#
loop_
_entity_poly.entity_id
_entity_poly.type
_entity_poly.pdbx_seq_one_letter_code
_entity_poly.pdbx_strand_id
1 'polypeptide(L)'
;MSSYCFDADLRPHQKEGIEFMYGCISRVRKLPNNGAGAILADEMGLGKSLQALGLIWTTLKQGPAGVPLVKKAIIVCPSTLVQNWEKETKKWLGPERLRTQVILGEKTAKCQQIVGEFMSQNVDHVLIISYESLRKHVKHLSSFRNGLLICDEGHRLKAALGNQTTSCLESIDCARRIILTGTPVQNNLDEYYAMCNFVNPGSLSSLSSFRSVFINPIAASREPGATEEEIKLGEQRAAELSRLTSTFVLRRTSKILEKLLPPKTELYVFCPLRPKQNEAYNQIVDEVKGSFSKLSKAKAG
;
A
#
# COMPACT_ATOMS: atom_id res chain seq x y z
N MET A 1 5.91 14.80 28.37
CA MET A 1 6.02 15.34 26.99
C MET A 1 7.41 15.92 26.78
N SER A 2 8.43 15.06 26.67
CA SER A 2 9.82 15.46 26.42
C SER A 2 10.19 15.04 25.00
N SER A 3 10.22 16.02 24.10
CA SER A 3 11.34 16.29 23.19
C SER A 3 12.08 15.08 22.60
N TYR A 4 11.43 14.30 21.74
CA TYR A 4 12.12 13.44 20.78
C TYR A 4 12.08 14.12 19.41
N CYS A 5 13.25 14.51 18.92
CA CYS A 5 13.62 15.16 17.65
C CYS A 5 12.78 14.83 16.39
N PHE A 6 11.93 13.80 16.40
CA PHE A 6 11.11 13.37 15.28
C PHE A 6 9.82 14.20 15.10
N ASP A 7 9.22 14.73 16.17
CA ASP A 7 7.93 15.44 16.10
C ASP A 7 8.05 16.89 15.56
N ALA A 8 9.22 17.50 15.66
CA ALA A 8 9.49 18.86 15.18
C ALA A 8 9.47 18.96 13.65
N ASP A 9 9.83 17.88 12.96
CA ASP A 9 9.97 17.85 11.50
C ASP A 9 8.67 17.43 10.78
N LEU A 10 7.65 16.97 11.51
CA LEU A 10 6.40 16.48 10.94
C LEU A 10 5.42 17.62 10.64
N ARG A 11 4.89 17.62 9.42
CA ARG A 11 3.77 18.49 9.02
C ARG A 11 2.46 18.06 9.70
N PRO A 12 1.45 18.95 9.84
CA PRO A 12 0.19 18.62 10.51
C PRO A 12 -0.51 17.36 9.97
N HIS A 13 -0.57 17.19 8.64
CA HIS A 13 -1.15 15.99 8.05
C HIS A 13 -0.32 14.74 8.38
N GLN A 14 1.00 14.84 8.49
CA GLN A 14 1.82 13.69 8.86
C GLN A 14 1.54 13.24 10.30
N LYS A 15 1.36 14.20 11.22
CA LYS A 15 0.96 13.90 12.61
C LYS A 15 -0.40 13.21 12.67
N GLU A 16 -1.40 13.78 11.99
CA GLU A 16 -2.74 13.19 11.88
C GLU A 16 -2.70 11.77 11.29
N GLY A 17 -1.85 11.53 10.28
CA GLY A 17 -1.72 10.20 9.69
C GLY A 17 -1.07 9.18 10.63
N ILE A 18 -0.07 9.59 11.41
CA ILE A 18 0.50 8.75 12.46
C ILE A 18 -0.53 8.45 13.55
N GLU A 19 -1.27 9.46 14.02
CA GLU A 19 -2.32 9.30 15.03
C GLU A 19 -3.43 8.38 14.53
N PHE A 20 -3.84 8.51 13.26
CA PHE A 20 -4.81 7.65 12.63
C PHE A 20 -4.34 6.19 12.61
N MET A 21 -3.14 5.93 12.10
CA MET A 21 -2.58 4.58 12.03
C MET A 21 -2.38 3.99 13.44
N TYR A 22 -1.84 4.79 14.37
CA TYR A 22 -1.63 4.38 15.76
C TYR A 22 -2.96 4.02 16.43
N GLY A 23 -4.00 4.84 16.26
CA GLY A 23 -5.35 4.58 16.80
C GLY A 23 -5.95 3.27 16.30
N CYS A 24 -5.69 2.91 15.04
CA CYS A 24 -6.11 1.63 14.45
C CYS A 24 -5.36 0.44 15.07
N ILE A 25 -4.02 0.47 15.06
CA ILE A 25 -3.20 -0.68 15.51
C ILE A 25 -3.15 -0.87 17.03
N SER A 26 -3.46 0.19 17.80
CA SER A 26 -3.59 0.16 19.25
C SER A 26 -5.00 -0.23 19.72
N ARG A 27 -5.95 -0.36 18.79
CA ARG A 27 -7.38 -0.65 19.05
C ARG A 27 -8.09 0.40 19.92
N VAL A 28 -7.53 1.61 20.02
CA VAL A 28 -8.23 2.76 20.61
C VAL A 28 -9.41 3.15 19.72
N ARG A 29 -9.24 3.05 18.40
CA ARG A 29 -10.34 3.14 17.45
C ARG A 29 -11.06 1.80 17.38
N LYS A 30 -12.40 1.82 17.51
CA LYS A 30 -13.23 0.64 17.30
C LYS A 30 -13.31 0.34 15.80
N LEU A 31 -12.59 -0.70 15.38
CA LEU A 31 -12.63 -1.20 14.02
C LEU A 31 -13.57 -2.41 13.90
N PRO A 32 -14.12 -2.69 12.71
CA PRO A 32 -14.90 -3.90 12.46
C PRO A 32 -14.14 -5.17 12.88
N ASN A 33 -14.85 -6.14 13.47
CA ASN A 33 -14.30 -7.43 13.91
C ASN A 33 -13.06 -7.37 14.82
N ASN A 34 -12.89 -6.31 15.63
CA ASN A 34 -11.68 -6.08 16.43
C ASN A 34 -10.39 -6.07 15.60
N GLY A 35 -10.49 -5.59 14.36
CA GLY A 35 -9.37 -5.35 13.46
C GLY A 35 -8.29 -4.45 14.09
N ALA A 36 -7.07 -4.55 13.57
CA ALA A 36 -5.92 -3.80 14.04
C ALA A 36 -5.02 -3.34 12.89
N GLY A 37 -5.59 -3.17 11.69
CA GLY A 37 -4.87 -2.70 10.52
C GLY A 37 -5.42 -1.39 9.96
N ALA A 38 -4.62 -0.73 9.13
CA ALA A 38 -4.99 0.52 8.49
C ALA A 38 -4.40 0.64 7.08
N ILE A 39 -5.01 1.48 6.24
CA ILE A 39 -4.52 1.83 4.92
C ILE A 39 -4.26 3.34 4.91
N LEU A 40 -2.99 3.72 4.76
CA LEU A 40 -2.60 5.10 4.50
C LEU A 40 -2.50 5.30 2.99
N ALA A 41 -3.49 5.97 2.46
CA ALA A 41 -3.74 6.09 1.04
C ALA A 41 -3.52 7.51 0.50
N ASP A 42 -2.66 8.26 1.17
CA ASP A 42 -2.22 9.60 0.80
C ASP A 42 -1.58 9.62 -0.60
N GLU A 43 -1.84 10.69 -1.36
CA GLU A 43 -1.18 10.93 -2.65
C GLU A 43 0.35 10.89 -2.55
N MET A 44 0.99 10.55 -3.67
CA MET A 44 2.45 10.54 -3.77
C MET A 44 3.00 11.93 -3.45
N GLY A 45 4.09 11.97 -2.66
CA GLY A 45 4.69 13.23 -2.19
C GLY A 45 4.24 13.72 -0.82
N LEU A 46 3.20 13.15 -0.20
CA LEU A 46 2.75 13.54 1.15
C LEU A 46 3.62 12.97 2.30
N GLY A 47 4.69 12.24 2.00
CA GLY A 47 5.64 11.73 2.98
C GLY A 47 5.16 10.49 3.76
N LYS A 48 4.53 9.52 3.09
CA LYS A 48 4.07 8.27 3.70
C LYS A 48 5.17 7.49 4.41
N SER A 49 6.39 7.45 3.84
CA SER A 49 7.52 6.76 4.46
C SER A 49 7.91 7.38 5.80
N LEU A 50 7.92 8.71 5.90
CA LEU A 50 8.18 9.42 7.15
C LEU A 50 7.08 9.13 8.19
N GLN A 51 5.82 9.14 7.78
CA GLN A 51 4.69 8.78 8.66
C GLN A 51 4.83 7.33 9.17
N ALA A 52 5.20 6.39 8.30
CA ALA A 52 5.41 4.99 8.68
C ALA A 52 6.60 4.81 9.64
N LEU A 53 7.71 5.52 9.43
CA LEU A 53 8.85 5.50 10.35
C LEU A 53 8.49 6.08 11.72
N GLY A 54 7.68 7.15 11.74
CA GLY A 54 7.16 7.72 12.98
C GLY A 54 6.27 6.76 13.75
N LEU A 55 5.42 6.01 13.04
CA LEU A 55 4.61 4.95 13.62
C LEU A 55 5.48 3.81 14.16
N ILE A 56 6.46 3.32 13.40
CA ILE A 56 7.39 2.26 13.85
C ILE A 56 8.10 2.70 15.13
N TRP A 57 8.68 3.90 15.13
CA TRP A 57 9.37 4.43 16.29
C TRP A 57 8.46 4.52 17.52
N THR A 58 7.27 5.09 17.35
CA THR A 58 6.31 5.27 18.45
C THR A 58 5.88 3.92 19.01
N THR A 59 5.60 2.94 18.15
CA THR A 59 5.10 1.62 18.59
C THR A 59 6.17 0.74 19.23
N LEU A 60 7.45 0.92 18.86
CA LEU A 60 8.58 0.25 19.50
C LEU A 60 8.96 0.88 20.85
N LYS A 61 8.57 2.13 21.11
CA LYS A 61 8.96 2.85 22.33
C LYS A 61 7.81 3.10 23.30
N GLN A 62 6.57 3.11 22.82
CA GLN A 62 5.40 3.54 23.59
C GLN A 62 4.22 2.60 23.36
N GLY A 63 3.31 2.61 24.33
CA GLY A 63 2.04 1.87 24.29
C GLY A 63 1.17 2.17 25.51
N PRO A 64 -0.09 1.68 25.54
CA PRO A 64 -1.12 2.07 26.53
C PRO A 64 -0.78 1.81 28.01
N ALA A 65 0.24 1.01 28.29
CA ALA A 65 0.70 0.68 29.65
C ALA A 65 2.15 1.11 29.90
N GLY A 66 2.67 2.08 29.15
CA GLY A 66 4.08 2.51 29.26
C GLY A 66 5.10 1.50 28.72
N VAL A 67 4.63 0.45 28.04
CA VAL A 67 5.45 -0.57 27.37
C VAL A 67 5.28 -0.48 25.86
N PRO A 68 6.29 -0.88 25.06
CA PRO A 68 6.17 -0.94 23.61
C PRO A 68 4.93 -1.70 23.12
N LEU A 69 4.17 -1.10 22.20
CA LEU A 69 3.02 -1.73 21.57
C LEU A 69 3.40 -2.94 20.72
N VAL A 70 4.57 -2.87 20.07
CA VAL A 70 5.16 -3.95 19.28
C VAL A 70 6.63 -4.10 19.63
N LYS A 71 7.21 -5.27 19.36
CA LYS A 71 8.64 -5.51 19.60
C LYS A 71 9.50 -5.41 18.34
N LYS A 72 8.88 -5.61 17.17
CA LYS A 72 9.58 -5.73 15.88
C LYS A 72 8.70 -5.17 14.77
N ALA A 73 9.34 -4.58 13.76
CA ALA A 73 8.65 -4.10 12.57
C ALA A 73 9.26 -4.70 11.30
N ILE A 74 8.42 -4.98 10.30
CA ILE A 74 8.86 -5.39 8.97
C ILE A 74 8.28 -4.42 7.96
N ILE A 75 9.15 -3.86 7.12
CA ILE A 75 8.77 -3.07 5.95
C ILE A 75 8.97 -3.95 4.72
N VAL A 76 7.87 -4.23 4.03
CA VAL A 76 7.85 -4.93 2.77
C VAL A 76 7.63 -3.93 1.66
N CYS A 77 8.55 -3.84 0.70
CA CYS A 77 8.48 -2.86 -0.39
C CYS A 77 8.96 -3.46 -1.72
N PRO A 78 8.73 -2.79 -2.88
CA PRO A 78 9.40 -3.16 -4.13
C PRO A 78 10.92 -3.22 -3.97
N SER A 79 11.57 -4.18 -4.65
CA SER A 79 13.03 -4.35 -4.60
C SER A 79 13.81 -3.05 -4.91
N THR A 80 13.28 -2.19 -5.78
CA THR A 80 13.87 -0.88 -6.13
C THR A 80 13.81 0.14 -5.00
N LEU A 81 12.90 -0.02 -4.03
CA LEU A 81 12.70 0.91 -2.91
C LEU A 81 13.39 0.48 -1.62
N VAL A 82 13.92 -0.75 -1.55
CA VAL A 82 14.57 -1.28 -0.34
C VAL A 82 15.71 -0.38 0.14
N GLN A 83 16.61 0.02 -0.76
CA GLN A 83 17.72 0.94 -0.42
C GLN A 83 17.22 2.35 -0.07
N ASN A 84 16.12 2.79 -0.67
CA ASN A 84 15.53 4.09 -0.35
C ASN A 84 14.97 4.09 1.09
N TRP A 85 14.27 3.03 1.49
CA TRP A 85 13.80 2.85 2.86
C TRP A 85 14.94 2.78 3.88
N GLU A 86 16.05 2.12 3.53
CA GLU A 86 17.24 2.12 4.39
C GLU A 86 17.81 3.53 4.60
N LYS A 87 17.93 4.31 3.51
CA LYS A 87 18.41 5.69 3.55
C LYS A 87 17.50 6.59 4.38
N GLU A 88 16.19 6.51 4.18
CA GLU A 88 15.21 7.28 4.95
C GLU A 88 15.24 6.89 6.44
N THR A 89 15.35 5.61 6.76
CA THR A 89 15.46 5.16 8.16
C THR A 89 16.72 5.73 8.83
N LYS A 90 17.86 5.68 8.14
CA LYS A 90 19.12 6.27 8.62
C LYS A 90 19.04 7.79 8.75
N LYS A 91 18.39 8.47 7.81
CA LYS A 91 18.23 9.93 7.81
C LYS A 91 17.42 10.41 9.01
N TRP A 92 16.28 9.77 9.30
CA TRP A 92 15.34 10.28 10.30
C TRP A 92 15.56 9.73 11.71
N LEU A 93 16.00 8.48 11.82
CA LEU A 93 16.17 7.81 13.11
C LEU A 93 17.64 7.52 13.43
N GLY A 94 18.50 7.40 12.42
CA GLY A 94 19.91 7.06 12.63
C GLY A 94 20.11 5.65 13.18
N PRO A 95 21.37 5.15 13.18
CA PRO A 95 21.68 3.79 13.61
C PRO A 95 21.53 3.59 15.13
N GLU A 96 21.64 4.66 15.92
CA GLU A 96 21.58 4.60 17.39
C GLU A 96 20.14 4.44 17.92
N ARG A 97 19.16 5.05 17.23
CA ARG A 97 17.75 4.96 17.67
C ARG A 97 17.11 3.68 17.16
N LEU A 98 17.27 3.36 15.88
CA LEU A 98 16.60 2.22 15.25
C LEU A 98 17.59 1.37 14.45
N ARG A 99 17.90 0.18 14.97
CA ARG A 99 18.73 -0.77 14.22
C ARG A 99 17.93 -1.37 13.08
N THR A 100 18.51 -1.24 11.88
CA THR A 100 17.88 -1.57 10.61
C THR A 100 18.63 -2.73 9.96
N GLN A 101 17.91 -3.77 9.57
CA GLN A 101 18.43 -4.87 8.77
C GLN A 101 17.74 -4.85 7.40
N VAL A 102 18.50 -5.17 6.36
CA VAL A 102 18.05 -5.08 4.97
C VAL A 102 18.30 -6.41 4.27
N ILE A 103 17.32 -6.84 3.46
CA ILE A 103 17.43 -7.99 2.57
C ILE A 103 17.08 -7.54 1.15
N LEU A 104 18.11 -7.43 0.30
CA LEU A 104 18.03 -7.17 -1.13
C LEU A 104 19.00 -8.06 -1.93
N GLY A 105 18.47 -9.13 -2.54
CA GLY A 105 19.22 -9.94 -3.50
C GLY A 105 20.35 -10.78 -2.92
N GLU A 106 20.40 -10.99 -1.60
CA GLU A 106 21.39 -11.85 -0.96
C GLU A 106 21.13 -13.34 -1.26
N LYS A 107 22.19 -14.13 -1.07
CA LYS A 107 22.09 -15.60 -1.11
C LYS A 107 21.18 -16.09 0.03
N THR A 108 20.43 -17.16 -0.23
CA THR A 108 19.48 -17.78 0.71
C THR A 108 20.03 -17.96 2.12
N ALA A 109 21.27 -18.45 2.27
CA ALA A 109 21.88 -18.67 3.58
C ALA A 109 22.07 -17.37 4.38
N LYS A 110 22.48 -16.28 3.72
CA LYS A 110 22.62 -14.97 4.35
C LYS A 110 21.26 -14.37 4.73
N CYS A 111 20.24 -14.52 3.87
CA CYS A 111 18.88 -14.11 4.21
C CYS A 111 18.37 -14.85 5.46
N GLN A 112 18.58 -16.17 5.55
CA GLN A 112 18.18 -16.97 6.71
C GLN A 112 18.90 -16.54 7.97
N GLN A 113 20.19 -16.22 7.89
CA GLN A 113 20.95 -15.66 9.01
C GLN A 113 20.34 -14.33 9.47
N ILE A 114 20.12 -13.39 8.54
CA ILE A 114 19.54 -12.07 8.87
C ILE A 114 18.16 -12.22 9.52
N VAL A 115 17.29 -13.07 8.95
CA VAL A 115 15.96 -13.33 9.53
C VAL A 115 16.08 -14.01 10.90
N GLY A 116 17.01 -14.95 11.08
CA GLY A 116 17.26 -15.62 12.36
C GLY A 116 17.75 -14.65 13.44
N GLU A 117 18.67 -13.74 13.09
CA GLU A 117 19.12 -12.66 13.97
C GLU A 117 17.98 -11.70 14.30
N PHE A 118 17.22 -11.26 13.29
CA PHE A 118 16.04 -10.42 13.46
C PHE A 118 15.05 -11.04 14.44
N MET A 119 14.78 -12.35 14.33
CA MET A 119 13.78 -13.03 15.15
C MET A 119 14.28 -13.39 16.56
N SER A 120 15.58 -13.64 16.74
CA SER A 120 16.16 -14.02 18.05
C SER A 120 16.48 -12.82 18.95
N GLN A 121 16.88 -11.68 18.39
CA GLN A 121 17.32 -10.54 19.19
C GLN A 121 16.12 -9.80 19.82
N ASN A 122 16.28 -9.37 21.08
CA ASN A 122 15.26 -8.64 21.85
C ASN A 122 15.62 -7.14 21.94
N VAL A 123 15.74 -6.53 20.78
CA VAL A 123 16.14 -5.13 20.58
C VAL A 123 15.27 -4.53 19.51
N ASP A 124 15.10 -3.21 19.55
CA ASP A 124 14.22 -2.49 18.63
C ASP A 124 14.78 -2.55 17.21
N HIS A 125 14.14 -3.38 16.38
CA HIS A 125 14.60 -3.69 15.04
C HIS A 125 13.52 -3.50 14.00
N VAL A 126 13.95 -2.96 12.87
CA VAL A 126 13.18 -2.96 11.64
C VAL A 126 13.91 -3.81 10.60
N LEU A 127 13.16 -4.73 9.98
CA LEU A 127 13.62 -5.48 8.82
C LEU A 127 12.99 -4.87 7.57
N ILE A 128 13.82 -4.46 6.62
CA ILE A 128 13.39 -3.99 5.30
C ILE A 128 13.66 -5.12 4.30
N ILE A 129 12.62 -5.60 3.64
CA ILE A 129 12.70 -6.75 2.74
C ILE A 129 11.84 -6.52 1.51
N SER A 130 12.29 -7.03 0.35
CA SER A 130 11.45 -6.98 -0.84
C SER A 130 10.32 -8.01 -0.81
N TYR A 131 9.22 -7.76 -1.53
CA TYR A 131 8.16 -8.75 -1.73
C TYR A 131 8.69 -10.08 -2.27
N GLU A 132 9.65 -10.03 -3.20
CA GLU A 132 10.23 -11.23 -3.80
C GLU A 132 11.06 -12.05 -2.81
N SER A 133 11.87 -11.38 -1.97
CA SER A 133 12.69 -12.03 -0.94
C SER A 133 11.83 -12.59 0.20
N LEU A 134 10.81 -11.85 0.62
CA LEU A 134 9.92 -12.28 1.71
C LEU A 134 9.27 -13.63 1.40
N ARG A 135 8.78 -13.82 0.17
CA ARG A 135 8.16 -15.08 -0.27
C ARG A 135 9.04 -16.30 -0.05
N LYS A 136 10.35 -16.16 -0.23
CA LYS A 136 11.32 -17.26 -0.08
C LYS A 136 11.58 -17.60 1.39
N HIS A 137 11.36 -16.66 2.31
CA HIS A 137 11.81 -16.75 3.70
C HIS A 137 10.71 -16.62 4.75
N VAL A 138 9.45 -16.46 4.33
CA VAL A 138 8.30 -16.26 5.24
C VAL A 138 8.14 -17.33 6.30
N LYS A 139 8.53 -18.58 5.99
CA LYS A 139 8.47 -19.71 6.95
C LYS A 139 9.28 -19.46 8.22
N HIS A 140 10.32 -18.61 8.14
CA HIS A 140 11.16 -18.24 9.27
C HIS A 140 10.61 -17.07 10.10
N LEU A 141 9.50 -16.46 9.67
CA LEU A 141 8.83 -15.33 10.35
C LEU A 141 7.58 -15.76 11.14
N SER A 142 7.38 -17.06 11.38
CA SER A 142 6.18 -17.60 12.03
C SER A 142 5.96 -17.11 13.47
N SER A 143 7.00 -16.65 14.16
CA SER A 143 6.92 -16.10 15.52
C SER A 143 6.73 -14.57 15.58
N PHE A 144 6.38 -13.92 14.47
CA PHE A 144 6.18 -12.45 14.37
C PHE A 144 4.82 -11.94 14.94
N ARG A 145 4.22 -12.67 15.89
CA ARG A 145 2.87 -12.41 16.45
C ARG A 145 2.66 -11.00 16.98
N ASN A 146 3.65 -10.48 17.71
CA ASN A 146 3.61 -9.16 18.34
C ASN A 146 4.44 -8.12 17.56
N GLY A 147 4.38 -8.20 16.24
CA GLY A 147 5.04 -7.27 15.33
C GLY A 147 4.11 -6.25 14.67
N LEU A 148 4.71 -5.38 13.86
CA LEU A 148 4.06 -4.47 12.93
C LEU A 148 4.52 -4.78 11.50
N LEU A 149 3.58 -5.09 10.62
CA LEU A 149 3.84 -5.32 9.20
C LEU A 149 3.42 -4.09 8.39
N ILE A 150 4.37 -3.50 7.65
CA ILE A 150 4.12 -2.37 6.74
C ILE A 150 4.35 -2.84 5.31
N CYS A 151 3.35 -2.66 4.45
CA CYS A 151 3.40 -3.00 3.04
C CYS A 151 3.37 -1.71 2.21
N ASP A 152 4.51 -1.36 1.62
CA ASP A 152 4.65 -0.22 0.73
C ASP A 152 4.28 -0.56 -0.70
N GLU A 153 3.65 0.37 -1.40
CA GLU A 153 2.99 0.15 -2.69
C GLU A 153 2.03 -1.05 -2.66
N GLY A 154 1.18 -1.10 -1.61
CA GLY A 154 0.28 -2.23 -1.37
C GLY A 154 -0.77 -2.46 -2.45
N HIS A 155 -0.94 -1.57 -3.43
CA HIS A 155 -1.71 -1.85 -4.64
C HIS A 155 -1.11 -3.01 -5.46
N ARG A 156 0.16 -3.38 -5.24
CA ARG A 156 0.78 -4.60 -5.80
C ARG A 156 0.21 -5.89 -5.18
N LEU A 157 -0.50 -5.80 -4.06
CA LEU A 157 -1.28 -6.88 -3.45
C LEU A 157 -2.57 -7.11 -4.26
N LYS A 158 -2.41 -7.47 -5.53
CA LYS A 158 -3.55 -7.69 -6.41
C LYS A 158 -4.40 -8.87 -5.94
N ALA A 159 -5.72 -8.68 -5.99
CA ALA A 159 -6.74 -9.71 -5.81
C ALA A 159 -6.74 -10.65 -7.03
N ALA A 160 -5.73 -11.51 -7.13
CA ALA A 160 -5.85 -12.72 -7.92
C ALA A 160 -5.84 -13.87 -6.93
N LEU A 161 -6.92 -14.66 -6.94
CA LEU A 161 -6.87 -16.06 -6.52
C LEU A 161 -5.57 -16.67 -7.08
N GLY A 162 -4.60 -16.95 -6.21
CA GLY A 162 -3.29 -17.49 -6.61
C GLY A 162 -2.11 -16.52 -6.62
N ASN A 163 -2.25 -15.25 -6.20
CA ASN A 163 -1.07 -14.40 -5.98
C ASN A 163 -0.31 -14.88 -4.75
N GLN A 164 0.75 -15.66 -4.98
CA GLN A 164 1.63 -16.21 -3.94
C GLN A 164 2.11 -15.16 -2.93
N THR A 165 2.16 -13.89 -3.32
CA THR A 165 2.57 -12.77 -2.46
C THR A 165 1.55 -12.49 -1.35
N THR A 166 0.26 -12.44 -1.68
CA THR A 166 -0.81 -12.17 -0.70
C THR A 166 -0.92 -13.34 0.28
N SER A 167 -0.95 -14.58 -0.22
CA SER A 167 -1.00 -15.77 0.64
C SER A 167 0.23 -15.89 1.54
N CYS A 168 1.40 -15.51 1.02
CA CYS A 168 2.63 -15.42 1.82
C CYS A 168 2.48 -14.40 2.96
N LEU A 169 2.05 -13.18 2.67
CA LEU A 169 1.87 -12.16 3.70
C LEU A 169 0.78 -12.53 4.72
N GLU A 170 -0.30 -13.16 4.27
CA GLU A 170 -1.37 -13.65 5.14
C GLU A 170 -0.90 -14.75 6.10
N SER A 171 0.06 -15.58 5.68
CA SER A 171 0.69 -16.60 6.53
C SER A 171 1.56 -16.03 7.66
N ILE A 172 1.91 -14.74 7.60
CA ILE A 172 2.60 -14.08 8.69
C ILE A 172 1.56 -13.81 9.78
N ASP A 173 1.74 -14.48 10.91
CA ASP A 173 0.94 -14.28 12.11
C ASP A 173 1.27 -12.91 12.69
N CYS A 174 0.54 -11.88 12.24
CA CYS A 174 0.71 -10.50 12.64
C CYS A 174 -0.63 -9.77 12.47
N ALA A 175 -1.22 -9.34 13.58
CA ALA A 175 -2.50 -8.64 13.58
C ALA A 175 -2.40 -7.18 13.12
N ARG A 176 -1.23 -6.54 13.31
CA ARG A 176 -1.02 -5.12 13.02
C ARG A 176 -0.42 -4.95 11.65
N ARG A 177 -1.28 -4.61 10.68
CA ARG A 177 -0.91 -4.51 9.26
C ARG A 177 -1.23 -3.11 8.73
N ILE A 178 -0.24 -2.45 8.15
CA ILE A 178 -0.38 -1.16 7.51
C ILE A 178 -0.10 -1.32 6.02
N ILE A 179 -1.00 -0.83 5.18
CA ILE A 179 -0.74 -0.64 3.75
C ILE A 179 -0.45 0.84 3.50
N LEU A 180 0.63 1.12 2.78
CA LEU A 180 0.92 2.42 2.19
C LEU A 180 0.65 2.34 0.69
N THR A 181 -0.17 3.25 0.16
CA THR A 181 -0.45 3.30 -1.28
C THR A 181 -0.74 4.73 -1.74
N GLY A 182 -0.32 5.09 -2.95
CA GLY A 182 -0.70 6.37 -3.57
C GLY A 182 -2.04 6.32 -4.31
N THR A 183 -2.58 5.13 -4.56
CA THR A 183 -3.67 4.88 -5.52
C THR A 183 -4.68 3.85 -4.97
N PRO A 184 -5.31 4.09 -3.80
CA PRO A 184 -6.14 3.08 -3.16
C PRO A 184 -7.36 2.64 -3.97
N VAL A 185 -7.99 3.57 -4.72
CA VAL A 185 -9.36 3.42 -5.25
C VAL A 185 -9.41 3.52 -6.78
N GLN A 186 -8.34 3.99 -7.42
CA GLN A 186 -8.41 4.39 -8.84
C GLN A 186 -8.30 3.22 -9.84
N ASN A 187 -7.82 2.04 -9.45
CA ASN A 187 -7.46 1.01 -10.44
C ASN A 187 -8.32 -0.26 -10.42
N ASN A 188 -8.95 -0.66 -9.31
CA ASN A 188 -9.88 -1.79 -9.25
C ASN A 188 -10.54 -1.91 -7.86
N LEU A 189 -11.88 -2.04 -7.77
CA LEU A 189 -12.55 -2.27 -6.48
C LEU A 189 -12.28 -3.67 -5.90
N ASP A 190 -11.95 -4.67 -6.73
CA ASP A 190 -11.50 -5.98 -6.25
C ASP A 190 -10.17 -5.88 -5.51
N GLU A 191 -9.22 -5.07 -6.03
CA GLU A 191 -7.94 -4.82 -5.35
C GLU A 191 -8.17 -4.05 -4.05
N TYR A 192 -9.09 -3.09 -4.04
CA TYR A 192 -9.49 -2.37 -2.83
C TYR A 192 -10.05 -3.31 -1.76
N TYR A 193 -10.94 -4.24 -2.15
CA TYR A 193 -11.45 -5.27 -1.25
C TYR A 193 -10.32 -6.13 -0.68
N ALA A 194 -9.39 -6.60 -1.51
CA ALA A 194 -8.29 -7.43 -1.05
C ALA A 194 -7.39 -6.69 -0.06
N MET A 195 -7.09 -5.41 -0.29
CA MET A 195 -6.34 -4.59 0.66
C MET A 195 -7.09 -4.45 1.99
N CYS A 196 -8.39 -4.15 1.96
CA CYS A 196 -9.21 -4.02 3.16
C CYS A 196 -9.28 -5.33 3.95
N ASN A 197 -9.50 -6.45 3.26
CA ASN A 197 -9.54 -7.77 3.87
C ASN A 197 -8.17 -8.20 4.42
N PHE A 198 -7.07 -7.82 3.76
CA PHE A 198 -5.72 -8.10 4.24
C PHE A 198 -5.41 -7.40 5.56
N VAL A 199 -5.77 -6.12 5.68
CA VAL A 199 -5.51 -5.34 6.91
C VAL A 199 -6.51 -5.62 8.03
N ASN A 200 -7.78 -5.84 7.68
CA ASN A 200 -8.87 -6.14 8.62
C ASN A 200 -9.77 -7.25 8.04
N PRO A 201 -9.40 -8.54 8.23
CA PRO A 201 -10.16 -9.66 7.71
C PRO A 201 -11.63 -9.67 8.13
N GLY A 202 -12.52 -9.92 7.16
CA GLY A 202 -13.97 -9.97 7.38
C GLY A 202 -14.66 -8.61 7.57
N SER A 203 -13.94 -7.48 7.44
CA SER A 203 -14.51 -6.14 7.59
C SER A 203 -15.56 -5.77 6.53
N LEU A 204 -15.50 -6.40 5.35
CA LEU A 204 -16.35 -6.10 4.18
C LEU A 204 -17.16 -7.32 3.71
N SER A 205 -17.47 -8.27 4.60
CA SER A 205 -18.16 -9.54 4.29
C SER A 205 -17.38 -10.42 3.28
N SER A 206 -18.08 -11.19 2.44
CA SER A 206 -17.45 -12.05 1.41
C SER A 206 -17.19 -11.27 0.11
N LEU A 207 -16.23 -11.72 -0.71
CA LEU A 207 -15.94 -11.08 -2.00
C LEU A 207 -17.16 -11.11 -2.94
N SER A 208 -17.93 -12.19 -2.92
CA SER A 208 -19.15 -12.33 -3.74
C SER A 208 -20.22 -11.31 -3.33
N SER A 209 -20.46 -11.15 -2.02
CA SER A 209 -21.37 -10.14 -1.49
C SER A 209 -20.87 -8.73 -1.76
N PHE A 210 -19.55 -8.51 -1.63
CA PHE A 210 -18.94 -7.22 -1.93
C PHE A 210 -19.11 -6.84 -3.40
N ARG A 211 -18.96 -7.82 -4.31
CA ARG A 211 -19.20 -7.61 -5.74
C ARG A 211 -20.63 -7.21 -6.05
N SER A 212 -21.61 -7.92 -5.51
CA SER A 212 -23.02 -7.63 -5.78
C SER A 212 -23.49 -6.32 -5.16
N VAL A 213 -23.02 -5.97 -3.95
CA VAL A 213 -23.46 -4.77 -3.22
C VAL A 213 -22.71 -3.52 -3.69
N PHE A 214 -21.41 -3.60 -3.98
CA PHE A 214 -20.59 -2.43 -4.28
C PHE A 214 -20.03 -2.43 -5.70
N ILE A 215 -19.29 -3.47 -6.12
CA ILE A 215 -18.56 -3.43 -7.39
C ILE A 215 -19.49 -3.28 -8.58
N ASN A 216 -20.48 -4.16 -8.71
CA ASN A 216 -21.36 -4.19 -9.88
C ASN A 216 -22.22 -2.91 -9.98
N PRO A 217 -22.86 -2.41 -8.90
CA PRO A 217 -23.63 -1.16 -8.98
C PRO A 217 -22.76 0.07 -9.28
N ILE A 218 -21.56 0.16 -8.69
CA ILE A 218 -20.64 1.27 -8.95
C ILE A 218 -20.11 1.21 -10.40
N ALA A 219 -19.82 0.02 -10.92
CA ALA A 219 -19.40 -0.15 -12.31
C ALA A 219 -20.53 0.25 -13.28
N ALA A 220 -21.75 -0.27 -13.08
CA ALA A 220 -22.91 0.05 -13.89
C ALA A 220 -23.20 1.55 -13.96
N SER A 221 -23.08 2.27 -12.82
CA SER A 221 -23.26 3.73 -12.78
C SER A 221 -22.28 4.55 -13.63
N ARG A 222 -21.16 3.94 -14.06
CA ARG A 222 -20.09 4.60 -14.84
C ARG A 222 -20.12 4.23 -16.32
N GLU A 223 -20.97 3.29 -16.72
CA GLU A 223 -21.08 2.87 -18.11
C GLU A 223 -21.76 3.96 -18.97
N PRO A 224 -21.32 4.16 -20.22
CA PRO A 224 -22.01 5.06 -21.14
C PRO A 224 -23.45 4.60 -21.37
N GLY A 225 -24.43 5.45 -21.03
CA GLY A 225 -25.87 5.14 -21.17
C GLY A 225 -26.53 4.57 -19.91
N ALA A 226 -25.85 4.59 -18.76
CA ALA A 226 -26.46 4.25 -17.48
C ALA A 226 -27.73 5.06 -17.21
N THR A 227 -28.75 4.39 -16.68
CA THR A 227 -30.03 5.01 -16.28
C THR A 227 -29.83 5.91 -15.05
N GLU A 228 -30.73 6.88 -14.83
CA GLU A 228 -30.68 7.73 -13.63
C GLU A 228 -30.74 6.92 -12.33
N GLU A 229 -31.47 5.79 -12.32
CA GLU A 229 -31.56 4.88 -11.18
C GLU A 229 -30.23 4.18 -10.89
N GLU A 230 -29.53 3.71 -11.93
CA GLU A 230 -28.21 3.09 -11.80
C GLU A 230 -27.16 4.09 -11.33
N ILE A 231 -27.19 5.32 -11.85
CA ILE A 231 -26.29 6.40 -11.42
C ILE A 231 -26.47 6.67 -9.92
N LYS A 232 -27.72 6.89 -9.50
CA LYS A 232 -28.07 7.16 -8.10
C LYS A 232 -27.69 6.00 -7.18
N LEU A 233 -27.96 4.76 -7.59
CA LEU A 233 -27.60 3.57 -6.81
C LEU A 233 -26.07 3.44 -6.67
N GLY A 234 -25.32 3.62 -7.75
CA GLY A 234 -23.86 3.56 -7.72
C GLY A 234 -23.24 4.62 -6.82
N GLU A 235 -23.73 5.86 -6.87
CA GLU A 235 -23.30 6.94 -5.97
C GLU A 235 -23.59 6.62 -4.50
N GLN A 236 -24.77 6.10 -4.19
CA GLN A 236 -25.14 5.66 -2.84
C GLN A 236 -24.20 4.56 -2.33
N ARG A 237 -23.92 3.55 -3.15
CA ARG A 237 -23.00 2.46 -2.80
C ARG A 237 -21.56 2.93 -2.64
N ALA A 238 -21.11 3.88 -3.47
CA ALA A 238 -19.78 4.49 -3.33
C ALA A 238 -19.65 5.28 -2.02
N ALA A 239 -20.67 6.07 -1.65
CA ALA A 239 -20.71 6.82 -0.41
C ALA A 239 -20.76 5.90 0.82
N GLU A 240 -21.57 4.84 0.76
CA GLU A 240 -21.65 3.82 1.81
C GLU A 240 -20.30 3.12 2.01
N LEU A 241 -19.65 2.68 0.93
CA LEU A 241 -18.33 2.05 0.97
C LEU A 241 -17.28 2.98 1.58
N SER A 242 -17.27 4.26 1.17
CA SER A 242 -16.37 5.27 1.71
C SER A 242 -16.58 5.44 3.22
N ARG A 243 -17.83 5.55 3.67
CA ARG A 243 -18.17 5.66 5.10
C ARG A 243 -17.69 4.45 5.90
N LEU A 244 -17.94 3.23 5.42
CA LEU A 244 -17.53 1.99 6.09
C LEU A 244 -16.00 1.91 6.25
N THR A 245 -15.28 2.20 5.17
CA THR A 245 -13.83 2.07 5.14
C THR A 245 -13.08 3.24 5.77
N SER A 246 -13.69 4.42 5.89
CA SER A 246 -13.09 5.61 6.54
C SER A 246 -12.57 5.38 7.96
N THR A 247 -13.07 4.34 8.64
CA THR A 247 -12.63 3.97 9.99
C THR A 247 -11.19 3.45 10.03
N PHE A 248 -10.71 2.86 8.94
CA PHE A 248 -9.36 2.28 8.81
C PHE A 248 -8.63 2.65 7.51
N VAL A 249 -9.24 3.45 6.63
CA VAL A 249 -8.61 4.01 5.42
C VAL A 249 -8.55 5.52 5.53
N LEU A 250 -7.34 6.08 5.47
CA LEU A 250 -7.11 7.53 5.42
C LEU A 250 -6.58 7.91 4.04
N ARG A 251 -7.25 8.82 3.35
CA ARG A 251 -6.83 9.33 2.04
C ARG A 251 -6.84 10.85 2.04
N ARG A 252 -5.70 11.45 1.71
CA ARG A 252 -5.57 12.89 1.48
C ARG A 252 -4.91 13.16 0.13
N THR A 253 -5.28 14.29 -0.45
CA THR A 253 -4.76 14.75 -1.74
C THR A 253 -3.68 15.80 -1.53
N SER A 254 -2.86 16.01 -2.56
CA SER A 254 -1.84 17.07 -2.62
C SER A 254 -2.42 18.49 -2.41
N LYS A 255 -3.75 18.67 -2.52
CA LYS A 255 -4.44 19.92 -2.18
C LYS A 255 -4.14 20.42 -0.77
N ILE A 256 -3.85 19.52 0.18
CA ILE A 256 -3.45 19.91 1.54
C ILE A 256 -2.14 20.69 1.58
N LEU A 257 -1.30 20.55 0.55
CA LEU A 257 -0.02 21.23 0.41
C LEU A 257 -0.10 22.50 -0.45
N GLU A 258 -1.23 22.79 -1.11
CA GLU A 258 -1.38 24.01 -1.95
C GLU A 258 -1.14 25.29 -1.15
N LYS A 259 -1.42 25.28 0.16
CA LYS A 259 -1.16 26.42 1.05
C LYS A 259 0.31 26.53 1.50
N LEU A 260 1.12 25.50 1.26
CA LEU A 260 2.47 25.35 1.79
C LEU A 260 3.56 25.30 0.72
N LEU A 261 3.19 25.04 -0.54
CA LEU A 261 4.11 24.89 -1.67
C LEU A 261 3.78 25.90 -2.78
N PRO A 262 4.76 26.29 -3.61
CA PRO A 262 4.52 27.08 -4.81
C PRO A 262 3.52 26.39 -5.75
N PRO A 263 2.76 27.15 -6.56
CA PRO A 263 1.79 26.59 -7.49
C PRO A 263 2.46 25.66 -8.50
N LYS A 264 1.85 24.50 -8.75
CA LYS A 264 2.29 23.56 -9.78
C LYS A 264 1.92 24.11 -11.15
N THR A 265 2.90 24.27 -12.04
CA THR A 265 2.66 24.63 -13.44
C THR A 265 2.80 23.38 -14.30
N GLU A 266 1.74 23.01 -15.03
CA GLU A 266 1.73 21.89 -15.97
C GLU A 266 1.80 22.42 -17.40
N LEU A 267 2.84 22.02 -18.15
CA LEU A 267 3.03 22.42 -19.54
C LEU A 267 2.89 21.19 -20.43
N TYR A 268 1.90 21.20 -21.32
CA TYR A 268 1.71 20.16 -22.33
C TYR A 268 2.45 20.55 -23.60
N VAL A 269 3.52 19.83 -23.92
CA VAL A 269 4.29 20.03 -25.15
C VAL A 269 3.88 18.95 -26.15
N PHE A 270 3.12 19.35 -27.17
CA PHE A 270 2.73 18.47 -28.26
C PHE A 270 3.88 18.36 -29.26
N CYS A 271 4.54 17.19 -29.29
CA CYS A 271 5.65 16.92 -30.19
C CYS A 271 5.17 16.22 -31.47
N PRO A 272 5.08 16.90 -32.63
CA PRO A 272 4.72 16.23 -33.87
C PRO A 272 5.80 15.22 -34.28
N LEU A 273 5.37 14.12 -34.91
CA LEU A 273 6.29 13.15 -35.49
C LEU A 273 7.08 13.80 -36.63
N ARG A 274 8.39 13.55 -36.68
CA ARG A 274 9.21 13.94 -37.83
C ARG A 274 8.84 13.08 -39.05
N PRO A 275 9.10 13.54 -40.29
CA PRO A 275 8.73 12.81 -41.50
C PRO A 275 9.12 11.32 -41.51
N LYS A 276 10.38 11.00 -41.17
CA LYS A 276 10.85 9.60 -41.06
C LYS A 276 10.16 8.79 -39.96
N GLN A 277 9.79 9.42 -38.85
CA GLN A 277 9.05 8.75 -37.77
C GLN A 277 7.60 8.49 -38.20
N ASN A 278 7.00 9.41 -38.95
CA ASN A 278 5.66 9.26 -39.48
C ASN A 278 5.60 8.15 -40.55
N GLU A 279 6.59 8.08 -41.44
CA GLU A 279 6.74 6.98 -42.41
C GLU A 279 6.85 5.61 -41.71
N ALA A 280 7.77 5.49 -40.74
CA ALA A 280 7.95 4.25 -39.98
C ALA A 280 6.68 3.88 -39.18
N TYR A 281 6.02 4.87 -38.58
CA TYR A 281 4.77 4.66 -37.85
C TYR A 281 3.68 4.13 -38.79
N ASN A 282 3.48 4.75 -39.95
CA ASN A 282 2.46 4.32 -40.91
C ASN A 282 2.74 2.93 -41.48
N GLN A 283 4.01 2.59 -41.74
CA GLN A 283 4.40 1.23 -42.15
C GLN A 283 3.97 0.17 -41.11
N ILE A 284 4.22 0.42 -39.82
CA ILE A 284 3.81 -0.47 -38.74
C ILE A 284 2.28 -0.56 -38.65
N VAL A 285 1.59 0.58 -38.74
CA VAL A 285 0.12 0.61 -38.71
C VAL A 285 -0.48 -0.22 -39.85
N ASP A 286 0.07 -0.10 -41.05
CA ASP A 286 -0.41 -0.82 -42.23
C ASP A 286 -0.10 -2.32 -42.13
N GLU A 287 1.06 -2.70 -41.61
CA GLU A 287 1.41 -4.11 -41.34
C GLU A 287 0.45 -4.75 -40.33
N VAL A 288 0.15 -4.04 -39.24
CA VAL A 288 -0.77 -4.50 -38.20
C VAL A 288 -2.19 -4.63 -38.76
N LYS A 289 -2.70 -3.62 -39.48
CA LYS A 289 -4.02 -3.70 -40.16
C LYS A 289 -4.08 -4.87 -41.14
N GLY A 290 -3.02 -5.08 -41.92
CA GLY A 290 -2.88 -6.22 -42.82
C GLY A 290 -2.98 -7.56 -42.10
N SER A 291 -2.33 -7.69 -40.94
CA SER A 291 -2.36 -8.92 -40.12
C SER A 291 -3.75 -9.19 -39.51
N PHE A 292 -4.45 -8.17 -39.02
CA PHE A 292 -5.82 -8.32 -38.51
C PHE A 292 -6.81 -8.75 -39.60
N SER A 293 -6.69 -8.23 -40.82
CA SER A 293 -7.54 -8.62 -41.94
C SER A 293 -7.30 -10.08 -42.42
N LYS A 294 -6.08 -10.60 -42.26
CA LYS A 294 -5.75 -12.00 -42.53
C LYS A 294 -6.31 -12.94 -41.45
N LEU A 295 -6.21 -12.53 -40.18
CA LEU A 295 -6.76 -13.27 -39.04
C LEU A 295 -8.29 -13.33 -39.05
N SER A 296 -8.98 -12.29 -39.53
CA SER A 296 -10.44 -12.31 -39.66
C SER A 296 -10.91 -13.23 -40.79
N LYS A 297 -10.15 -13.33 -41.89
CA LYS A 297 -10.45 -14.24 -43.00
C LYS A 297 -10.18 -15.71 -42.65
N ALA A 298 -9.15 -15.99 -41.85
CA ALA A 298 -8.81 -17.36 -41.40
C ALA A 298 -9.79 -17.95 -40.36
N LYS A 299 -10.63 -17.13 -39.73
CA LYS A 299 -11.70 -17.58 -38.81
C LYS A 299 -13.06 -17.76 -39.48
N ALA A 300 -13.18 -17.38 -40.76
CA ALA A 300 -14.45 -17.37 -41.50
C ALA A 300 -14.51 -18.42 -42.61
N GLY A 301 -13.50 -19.30 -42.72
CA GLY A 301 -13.49 -20.48 -43.60
C GLY A 301 -13.18 -21.72 -42.77
#